data_AF-A0A9Q1ELB1-F1
#
_entry.id   AF-A0A9Q1ELB1-F1
#
_cell.length_a   1.000
_cell.length_b   1.000
_cell.length_c   1.000
_cell.angle_alpha   90.00
_cell.angle_beta   90.00
_cell.angle_gamma   90.00
#
_symmetry.space_group_name_H-M   'P 1'
#
loop_
_entity.id
_entity.type
_entity.pdbx_description
1 polymer ?
#
loop_
_entity_poly.entity_id
_entity_poly.type
_entity_poly.pdbx_seq_one_letter_code
_entity_poly.pdbx_strand_id
1 'polypeptide(L)'
;MKNCEYQQIDPRALSTPTPLPPPCAKKTGRPRRKWEVFPGRNRFYCDGRIIVARHSGVLPLTLGLILVTSGLFFIFDCPFLVTHLTGCIPAIAGLLCVVVVVSLLQTCFTDPGILPRATPEEAADIEKQIDNSGSSSYRPPPRTREVLINQQVVKLKYCFTCKMFRPPRTSHCSLCDNCVERFDHHCPWVGNCVGKRNYRFFYTFIVSLSFLTSFIFGCVITHLTLRSQSGKGLVLALQESPARYPLPARRVILETSFYCCGRWAVYHTG
;
A
#
# COMPACT_ATOMS: atom_id res chain seq x y z
N MET A 1 11.75 -38.37 39.95
CA MET A 1 12.11 -39.56 39.13
C MET A 1 11.45 -40.78 39.72
N LYS A 2 10.99 -41.69 38.84
CA LYS A 2 10.36 -43.02 39.05
C LYS A 2 8.85 -42.98 39.33
N ASN A 3 7.99 -43.77 38.69
CA ASN A 3 8.10 -44.73 37.59
C ASN A 3 6.69 -44.88 36.97
N CYS A 4 6.64 -45.19 35.67
CA CYS A 4 5.44 -45.53 34.92
C CYS A 4 5.23 -47.04 35.02
N GLU A 5 4.08 -47.48 35.52
CA GLU A 5 3.67 -48.89 35.51
C GLU A 5 2.73 -49.18 34.34
N TYR A 6 3.02 -50.26 33.65
CA TYR A 6 2.40 -50.72 32.41
C TYR A 6 1.31 -51.76 32.78
N GLN A 7 0.05 -51.55 32.38
CA GLN A 7 -0.98 -52.58 32.50
C GLN A 7 -1.18 -53.30 31.16
N GLN A 8 -1.12 -54.63 31.25
CA GLN A 8 -1.10 -55.62 30.19
C GLN A 8 -2.52 -55.89 29.66
N ILE A 9 -2.67 -56.02 28.33
CA ILE A 9 -3.95 -56.27 27.63
C ILE A 9 -4.16 -57.77 27.46
N ASP A 10 -5.36 -58.27 27.82
CA ASP A 10 -5.78 -59.66 27.66
C ASP A 10 -6.41 -59.93 26.27
N PRO A 11 -5.93 -60.91 25.47
CA PRO A 11 -6.41 -61.16 24.12
C PRO A 11 -7.30 -62.42 24.03
N ARG A 12 -8.62 -62.27 24.18
CA ARG A 12 -9.75 -63.16 23.75
C ARG A 12 -11.02 -62.51 24.31
N ALA A 13 -12.08 -62.16 23.59
CA ALA A 13 -12.70 -62.79 22.44
C ALA A 13 -13.46 -61.76 21.58
N LEU A 14 -13.43 -62.02 20.28
CA LEU A 14 -13.98 -61.23 19.18
C LEU A 14 -15.36 -61.77 18.79
N SER A 15 -16.37 -60.91 18.60
CA SER A 15 -17.39 -61.04 17.55
C SER A 15 -18.48 -59.96 17.64
N THR A 16 -18.46 -58.97 16.74
CA THR A 16 -19.62 -58.45 15.96
C THR A 16 -19.08 -57.39 14.98
N PRO A 17 -19.35 -57.45 13.66
CA PRO A 17 -18.93 -56.39 12.74
C PRO A 17 -19.87 -55.19 12.86
N THR A 18 -19.35 -54.05 13.31
CA THR A 18 -20.02 -52.75 13.22
C THR A 18 -20.15 -52.36 11.74
N PRO A 19 -21.33 -51.90 11.26
CA PRO A 19 -21.46 -51.39 9.90
C PRO A 19 -20.51 -50.22 9.68
N LEU A 20 -19.70 -50.29 8.63
CA LEU A 20 -18.83 -49.20 8.19
C LEU A 20 -19.68 -47.93 7.99
N PRO A 21 -19.28 -46.76 8.52
CA PRO A 21 -19.93 -45.52 8.17
C PRO A 21 -19.82 -45.30 6.66
N PRO A 22 -20.87 -44.78 5.99
CA PRO A 22 -20.84 -44.57 4.55
C PRO A 22 -19.66 -43.67 4.17
N PRO A 23 -18.98 -43.93 3.04
CA PRO A 23 -17.87 -43.10 2.60
C PRO A 23 -18.35 -41.66 2.49
N CYS A 24 -17.73 -40.77 3.27
CA CYS A 24 -18.00 -39.34 3.26
C CYS A 24 -17.92 -38.86 1.81
N ALA A 25 -19.09 -38.51 1.24
CA ALA A 25 -19.19 -38.03 -0.12
C ALA A 25 -18.26 -36.82 -0.27
N LYS A 26 -17.15 -37.00 -0.98
CA LYS A 26 -16.24 -35.91 -1.33
C LYS A 26 -17.06 -34.93 -2.15
N LYS A 27 -17.50 -33.83 -1.52
CA LYS A 27 -18.12 -32.71 -2.22
C LYS A 27 -17.11 -32.25 -3.27
N THR A 28 -17.38 -32.56 -4.54
CA THR A 28 -16.62 -32.07 -5.71
C THR A 28 -16.93 -30.59 -5.91
N GLY A 29 -16.57 -29.77 -4.93
CA GLY A 29 -16.58 -28.32 -5.05
C GLY A 29 -15.26 -27.87 -5.65
N ARG A 30 -15.31 -26.91 -6.60
CA ARG A 30 -14.11 -26.19 -7.04
C ARG A 30 -13.37 -25.68 -5.80
N PRO A 31 -12.05 -25.91 -5.66
CA PRO A 31 -11.29 -25.39 -4.53
C PRO A 31 -11.42 -23.86 -4.51
N ARG A 32 -12.04 -23.32 -3.45
CA ARG A 32 -12.25 -21.87 -3.28
C ARG A 32 -10.91 -21.19 -3.03
N ARG A 33 -10.65 -20.10 -3.74
CA ARG A 33 -9.39 -19.36 -3.61
C ARG A 33 -9.40 -18.54 -2.32
N LYS A 34 -8.25 -18.40 -1.65
CA LYS A 34 -8.14 -17.72 -0.34
C LYS A 34 -8.71 -16.29 -0.33
N TRP A 35 -8.61 -15.57 -1.43
CA TRP A 35 -9.13 -14.20 -1.57
C TRP A 35 -10.66 -14.13 -1.70
N GLU A 36 -11.32 -15.20 -2.16
CA GLU A 36 -12.79 -15.28 -2.29
C GLU A 36 -13.49 -15.46 -0.94
N VAL A 37 -12.76 -16.02 0.03
CA VAL A 37 -13.22 -16.29 1.40
C VAL A 37 -12.53 -15.40 2.43
N PHE A 38 -11.77 -14.39 1.96
CA PHE A 38 -10.95 -13.58 2.85
C PHE A 38 -11.83 -12.80 3.84
N PRO A 39 -11.66 -13.05 5.15
CA PRO A 39 -12.50 -12.39 6.15
C PRO A 39 -11.94 -10.98 6.40
N GLY A 40 -12.61 -9.96 5.85
CA GLY A 40 -12.27 -8.56 6.00
C GLY A 40 -13.02 -7.65 5.04
N ARG A 41 -12.73 -6.34 5.09
CA ARG A 41 -13.35 -5.34 4.20
C ARG A 41 -12.50 -5.01 2.98
N ASN A 42 -11.34 -5.64 2.81
CA ASN A 42 -10.49 -5.42 1.64
C ASN A 42 -11.13 -5.95 0.36
N ARG A 43 -10.90 -5.24 -0.76
CA ARG A 43 -11.25 -5.66 -2.10
C ARG A 43 -10.02 -6.28 -2.76
N PHE A 44 -10.23 -7.38 -3.48
CA PHE A 44 -9.19 -8.09 -4.20
C PHE A 44 -9.44 -7.96 -5.70
N TYR A 45 -8.40 -7.60 -6.45
CA TYR A 45 -8.41 -7.52 -7.91
C TYR A 45 -7.32 -8.42 -8.50
N CYS A 46 -7.41 -8.71 -9.80
CA CYS A 46 -6.43 -9.52 -10.54
C CYS A 46 -6.13 -10.88 -9.85
N ASP A 47 -7.17 -11.70 -9.64
CA ASP A 47 -7.06 -13.00 -8.96
C ASP A 47 -6.43 -12.96 -7.56
N GLY A 48 -6.56 -11.82 -6.86
CA GLY A 48 -6.04 -11.63 -5.50
C GLY A 48 -4.64 -11.02 -5.43
N ARG A 49 -4.05 -10.59 -6.56
CA ARG A 49 -2.73 -9.93 -6.59
C ARG A 49 -2.75 -8.50 -6.08
N ILE A 50 -3.90 -7.82 -6.22
CA ILE A 50 -4.07 -6.43 -5.80
C ILE A 50 -5.04 -6.40 -4.63
N ILE A 51 -4.64 -5.75 -3.53
CA ILE A 51 -5.46 -5.58 -2.34
C ILE A 51 -5.69 -4.09 -2.13
N VAL A 52 -6.95 -3.69 -2.01
CA VAL A 52 -7.33 -2.29 -1.78
C VAL A 52 -8.28 -2.21 -0.59
N ALA A 53 -8.22 -1.14 0.21
CA ALA A 53 -9.23 -0.93 1.24
C ALA A 53 -10.57 -0.54 0.62
N ARG A 54 -11.68 -0.82 1.33
CA ARG A 54 -13.04 -0.47 0.86
C ARG A 54 -13.23 1.03 0.59
N HIS A 55 -12.55 1.88 1.36
CA HIS A 55 -12.67 3.34 1.31
C HIS A 55 -11.46 3.99 0.63
N SER A 56 -11.12 3.56 -0.58
CA SER A 56 -10.02 4.11 -1.37
C SER A 56 -10.41 5.31 -2.24
N GLY A 57 -11.50 6.02 -1.93
CA GLY A 57 -12.01 7.12 -2.76
C GLY A 57 -11.07 8.33 -2.89
N VAL A 58 -10.13 8.50 -1.95
CA VAL A 58 -9.13 9.58 -1.97
C VAL A 58 -7.88 9.22 -2.79
N LEU A 59 -7.70 7.93 -3.14
CA LEU A 59 -6.57 7.50 -3.96
C LEU A 59 -6.58 8.12 -5.38
N PRO A 60 -7.70 8.13 -6.13
CA PRO A 60 -7.79 8.82 -7.41
C PRO A 60 -7.45 10.31 -7.32
N LEU A 61 -7.84 10.97 -6.22
CA LEU A 61 -7.50 12.37 -5.99
C LEU A 61 -5.98 12.56 -5.84
N THR A 62 -5.32 11.71 -5.03
CA THR A 62 -3.86 11.76 -4.84
C THR A 62 -3.12 11.55 -6.15
N LEU A 63 -3.50 10.52 -6.92
CA LEU A 63 -2.91 10.24 -8.22
C LEU A 63 -3.16 11.38 -9.20
N GLY A 64 -4.38 11.91 -9.23
CA GLY A 64 -4.76 13.05 -10.06
C GLY A 64 -3.92 14.29 -9.75
N LEU A 65 -3.72 14.63 -8.47
CA LEU A 65 -2.90 15.76 -8.05
C LEU A 65 -1.46 15.62 -8.53
N ILE A 66 -0.85 14.44 -8.38
CA ILE A 66 0.54 14.19 -8.81
C ILE A 66 0.66 14.29 -10.34
N LEU A 67 -0.26 13.66 -11.09
CA LEU A 67 -0.22 13.65 -12.55
C LEU A 67 -0.51 15.02 -13.15
N VAL A 68 -1.50 15.74 -12.62
CA VAL A 68 -1.85 17.09 -13.10
C VAL A 68 -0.73 18.07 -12.81
N THR A 69 -0.22 18.12 -11.58
CA THR A 69 0.88 19.05 -11.24
C THR A 69 2.15 18.77 -12.05
N SER A 70 2.51 17.50 -12.21
CA SER A 70 3.64 17.11 -13.07
C SER A 70 3.36 17.45 -14.54
N GLY A 71 2.15 17.17 -15.04
CA GLY A 71 1.75 17.46 -16.42
C GLY A 71 1.79 18.95 -16.75
N LEU A 72 1.30 19.81 -15.85
CA LEU A 72 1.38 21.26 -15.99
C LEU A 72 2.83 21.72 -16.06
N PHE A 73 3.71 21.20 -15.21
CA PHE A 73 5.14 21.48 -15.23
C PHE A 73 5.79 21.10 -16.58
N PHE A 74 5.48 19.91 -17.11
CA PHE A 74 6.01 19.47 -18.40
C PHE A 74 5.50 20.30 -19.59
N ILE A 75 4.26 20.77 -19.53
CA ILE A 75 3.64 21.53 -20.63
C ILE A 75 4.10 23.00 -20.62
N PHE A 76 4.18 23.63 -19.45
CA PHE A 76 4.37 25.07 -19.35
C PHE A 76 5.79 25.50 -18.98
N ASP A 77 6.46 24.78 -18.06
CA ASP A 77 7.78 25.19 -17.55
C ASP A 77 8.92 24.55 -18.34
N CYS A 78 8.82 23.25 -18.65
CA CYS A 78 9.88 22.52 -19.33
C CYS A 78 10.30 23.13 -20.69
N PRO A 79 9.41 23.55 -21.61
CA PRO A 79 9.83 24.12 -22.89
C PRO A 79 10.71 25.35 -22.72
N PHE A 80 10.38 26.22 -21.75
CA PHE A 80 11.15 27.41 -21.44
C PHE A 80 12.49 27.07 -20.76
N LEU A 81 12.47 26.18 -19.77
CA LEU A 81 13.68 25.82 -19.03
C LEU A 81 14.69 25.04 -19.89
N VAL A 82 14.22 24.27 -20.89
CA VAL A 82 15.11 23.57 -21.82
C VAL A 82 15.85 24.55 -22.74
N THR A 83 15.19 25.60 -23.22
CA THR A 83 15.83 26.60 -24.10
C THR A 83 16.78 27.53 -23.34
N HIS A 84 16.55 27.76 -22.04
CA HIS A 84 17.31 28.74 -21.25
C HIS A 84 18.31 28.14 -20.25
N LEU A 85 18.20 26.86 -19.88
CA LEU A 85 19.07 26.22 -18.89
C LEU A 85 19.67 24.91 -19.38
N THR A 86 18.88 23.84 -19.47
CA THR A 86 19.38 22.51 -19.84
C THR A 86 18.27 21.54 -20.23
N GLY A 87 18.55 20.71 -21.24
CA GLY A 87 17.69 19.60 -21.66
C GLY A 87 17.54 18.47 -20.63
N CYS A 88 18.36 18.45 -19.57
CA CYS A 88 18.30 17.39 -18.55
C CYS A 88 17.12 17.54 -17.57
N ILE A 89 16.56 18.74 -17.43
CA ILE A 89 15.45 19.04 -16.49
C ILE A 89 14.25 18.11 -16.69
N PRO A 90 13.67 17.96 -17.90
CA PRO A 90 12.54 17.06 -18.10
C PRO A 90 12.88 15.59 -17.85
N ALA A 91 14.11 15.15 -18.11
CA ALA A 91 14.53 13.77 -17.86
C ALA A 91 14.56 13.46 -16.35
N ILE A 92 15.14 14.37 -15.54
CA ILE A 92 15.19 14.25 -14.07
C ILE A 92 13.76 14.29 -13.49
N ALA A 93 12.94 15.26 -13.91
CA ALA A 93 11.56 15.37 -13.47
C ALA A 93 10.75 14.11 -13.82
N GLY A 94 10.97 13.56 -15.02
CA GLY A 94 10.29 12.36 -15.50
C GLY A 94 10.64 11.15 -14.65
N LEU A 95 11.93 10.97 -14.37
CA LEU A 95 12.41 9.90 -13.49
C LEU A 95 11.82 10.01 -12.08
N LEU A 96 11.86 11.20 -11.48
CA LEU A 96 11.28 11.43 -10.15
C LEU A 96 9.77 11.16 -10.14
N CYS A 97 9.03 11.62 -11.16
CA CYS A 97 7.60 11.37 -11.29
C CYS A 97 7.28 9.87 -11.39
N VAL A 98 8.03 9.13 -12.20
CA VAL A 98 7.88 7.67 -12.32
C VAL A 98 8.13 6.98 -10.98
N VAL A 99 9.20 7.35 -10.26
CA VAL A 99 9.50 6.78 -8.93
C VAL A 99 8.38 7.07 -7.94
N VAL A 100 7.84 8.29 -7.92
CA VAL A 100 6.71 8.68 -7.07
C VAL A 100 5.46 7.85 -7.39
N VAL A 101 5.09 7.75 -8.67
CA VAL A 101 3.90 6.99 -9.08
C VAL A 101 4.07 5.50 -8.77
N VAL A 102 5.22 4.90 -9.07
CA VAL A 102 5.46 3.48 -8.79
C VAL A 102 5.43 3.20 -7.29
N SER A 103 6.09 4.02 -6.47
CA SER A 103 6.12 3.84 -5.01
C SER A 103 4.75 4.06 -4.36
N LEU A 104 3.94 5.01 -4.88
CA LEU A 104 2.54 5.17 -4.49
C LEU A 104 1.75 3.89 -4.78
N LEU A 105 1.76 3.40 -6.02
CA LEU A 105 1.00 2.21 -6.43
C LEU A 105 1.43 0.96 -5.65
N GLN A 106 2.72 0.79 -5.39
CA GLN A 106 3.25 -0.27 -4.52
C GLN A 106 2.68 -0.15 -3.11
N THR A 107 2.62 1.06 -2.54
CA THR A 107 2.05 1.27 -1.20
C THR A 107 0.55 0.94 -1.17
N CYS A 108 -0.19 1.37 -2.20
CA CYS A 108 -1.63 1.17 -2.32
C CYS A 108 -2.01 -0.30 -2.44
N PHE A 109 -1.31 -1.05 -3.29
CA PHE A 109 -1.73 -2.39 -3.71
C PHE A 109 -1.02 -3.53 -2.99
N THR A 110 0.03 -3.23 -2.23
CA THR A 110 0.72 -4.23 -1.41
C THR A 110 -0.05 -4.52 -0.14
N ASP A 111 -0.11 -5.80 0.23
CA ASP A 111 -0.58 -6.23 1.54
C ASP A 111 0.24 -5.53 2.65
N PRO A 112 -0.38 -4.76 3.57
CA PRO A 112 0.34 -4.07 4.63
C PRO A 112 0.96 -5.01 5.68
N GLY A 113 0.60 -6.29 5.65
CA GLY A 113 0.98 -7.27 6.67
C GLY A 113 -0.23 -7.77 7.44
N ILE A 114 -1.32 -8.07 6.73
CA ILE A 114 -2.53 -8.61 7.37
C ILE A 114 -2.22 -9.98 7.97
N LEU A 115 -2.58 -10.15 9.24
CA LEU A 115 -2.48 -11.41 9.95
C LEU A 115 -3.74 -12.27 9.69
N PRO A 116 -3.59 -13.59 9.48
CA PRO A 116 -4.73 -14.47 9.34
C PRO A 116 -5.56 -14.48 10.63
N ARG A 117 -6.89 -14.51 10.49
CA ARG A 117 -7.79 -14.71 11.62
C ARG A 117 -7.64 -16.13 12.15
N ALA A 118 -7.90 -16.32 13.44
CA ALA A 118 -7.90 -17.66 14.03
C ALA A 118 -8.97 -18.53 13.36
N THR A 119 -8.65 -19.82 13.17
CA THR A 119 -9.63 -20.81 12.74
C THR A 119 -10.72 -20.96 13.81
N PRO A 120 -11.92 -21.47 13.47
CA PRO A 120 -12.99 -21.66 14.46
C PRO A 120 -12.56 -22.53 15.65
N GLU A 121 -11.75 -23.55 15.40
CA GLU A 121 -11.18 -24.44 16.43
C GLU A 121 -10.20 -23.69 17.33
N GLU A 122 -9.22 -22.98 16.74
CA GLU A 122 -8.27 -22.15 17.51
C GLU A 122 -8.99 -21.05 18.30
N ALA A 123 -10.02 -20.43 17.74
CA ALA A 123 -10.81 -19.41 18.40
C ALA A 123 -11.56 -19.98 19.61
N ALA A 124 -12.17 -21.17 19.47
CA ALA A 124 -12.85 -21.85 20.56
C ALA A 124 -11.88 -22.25 21.68
N ASP A 125 -10.69 -22.74 21.33
CA ASP A 125 -9.65 -23.09 22.30
C ASP A 125 -9.13 -21.85 23.05
N ILE A 126 -8.90 -20.74 22.33
CA ILE A 126 -8.50 -19.47 22.93
C ILE A 126 -9.58 -18.95 23.89
N GLU A 127 -10.85 -19.00 23.49
CA GLU A 127 -11.96 -18.54 24.35
C GLU A 127 -12.12 -19.42 25.59
N LYS A 128 -12.03 -20.75 25.45
CA LYS A 128 -12.02 -21.68 26.58
C LYS A 128 -10.87 -21.43 27.55
N GLN A 129 -9.66 -21.13 27.04
CA GLN A 129 -8.51 -20.77 27.88
C GLN A 129 -8.73 -19.46 28.65
N ILE A 130 -9.36 -18.47 28.01
CA ILE A 130 -9.71 -17.19 28.65
C ILE A 130 -10.71 -17.41 29.79
N ASP A 131 -11.74 -18.24 29.56
CA ASP A 131 -12.78 -18.51 30.55
C ASP A 131 -12.24 -19.31 31.75
N ASN A 132 -11.38 -20.32 31.50
CA ASN A 132 -10.74 -21.10 32.56
C ASN A 132 -9.73 -20.29 33.41
N SER A 133 -9.24 -19.17 32.89
CA SER A 133 -8.29 -18.29 33.62
C SER A 133 -8.99 -17.30 34.56
N GLY A 134 -10.32 -17.23 34.54
CA GLY A 134 -11.11 -16.42 35.47
C GLY A 134 -11.21 -17.08 36.84
N SER A 135 -10.71 -16.42 37.88
CA SER A 135 -11.12 -16.76 39.25
C SER A 135 -12.64 -16.53 39.37
N SER A 136 -13.32 -17.33 40.19
CA SER A 136 -14.76 -17.23 40.51
C SER A 136 -15.10 -15.91 41.23
N SER A 137 -14.86 -14.78 40.58
CA SER A 137 -15.17 -13.44 41.02
C SER A 137 -15.98 -12.76 39.91
N TYR A 138 -16.91 -11.88 40.30
CA TYR A 138 -17.88 -11.24 39.41
C TYR A 138 -17.25 -10.30 38.34
N ARG A 139 -15.92 -10.21 38.26
CA ARG A 139 -15.21 -9.42 37.26
C ARG A 139 -14.76 -10.31 36.11
N PRO A 140 -15.13 -10.00 34.85
CA PRO A 140 -14.66 -10.78 33.70
C PRO A 140 -13.13 -10.78 33.66
N PRO A 141 -12.48 -11.93 33.38
CA PRO A 141 -11.03 -12.04 33.39
C PRO A 141 -10.39 -11.07 32.40
N PRO A 142 -9.22 -10.47 32.74
CA PRO A 142 -8.49 -9.64 31.80
C PRO A 142 -8.09 -10.49 30.59
N ARG A 143 -8.61 -10.15 29.40
CA ARG A 143 -8.31 -10.86 28.13
C ARG A 143 -6.93 -10.49 27.59
N THR A 144 -5.92 -10.68 28.42
CA THR A 144 -4.50 -10.45 28.12
C THR A 144 -3.72 -11.73 28.38
N ARG A 145 -2.81 -12.06 27.45
CA ARG A 145 -1.91 -13.20 27.59
C ARG A 145 -0.49 -12.70 27.79
N GLU A 146 0.18 -13.17 28.83
CA GLU A 146 1.59 -12.86 29.06
C GLU A 146 2.48 -13.85 28.31
N VAL A 147 3.45 -13.33 27.57
CA VAL A 147 4.44 -14.12 26.84
C VAL A 147 5.82 -13.56 27.10
N LEU A 148 6.79 -14.42 27.39
CA LEU A 148 8.19 -14.07 27.54
C LEU A 148 8.84 -13.94 26.15
N ILE A 149 9.34 -12.75 25.83
CA ILE A 149 10.09 -12.47 24.60
C ILE A 149 11.42 -11.86 25.04
N ASN A 150 12.54 -12.51 24.72
CA ASN A 150 13.87 -12.06 25.15
C ASN A 150 13.97 -11.81 26.67
N GLN A 151 13.42 -12.72 27.47
CA GLN A 151 13.37 -12.62 28.95
C GLN A 151 12.53 -11.44 29.49
N GLN A 152 11.78 -10.73 28.63
CA GLN A 152 10.85 -9.68 29.04
C GLN A 152 9.41 -10.19 28.91
N VAL A 153 8.61 -9.98 29.96
CA VAL A 153 7.18 -10.33 29.95
C VAL A 153 6.41 -9.27 29.14
N VAL A 154 5.83 -9.68 28.02
CA VAL A 154 5.00 -8.83 27.16
C VAL A 154 3.54 -9.24 27.27
N LYS A 155 2.68 -8.28 27.59
CA LYS A 155 1.22 -8.47 27.65
C LYS A 155 0.60 -8.34 26.25
N LEU A 156 0.12 -9.45 25.72
CA LEU A 156 -0.63 -9.50 24.45
C LEU A 156 -2.10 -9.18 24.68
N LYS A 157 -2.70 -8.38 23.80
CA LYS A 157 -4.11 -8.00 23.86
C LYS A 157 -4.95 -8.85 22.92
N TYR A 158 -6.08 -9.38 23.39
CA TYR A 158 -7.02 -10.08 22.53
C TYR A 158 -7.69 -9.14 21.51
N CYS A 159 -8.01 -9.66 20.32
CA CYS A 159 -8.84 -9.00 19.31
C CYS A 159 -10.13 -9.82 19.12
N PHE A 160 -11.28 -9.22 19.43
CA PHE A 160 -12.57 -9.88 19.36
C PHE A 160 -13.03 -10.15 17.91
N THR A 161 -12.60 -9.33 16.96
CA THR A 161 -13.00 -9.46 15.56
C THR A 161 -12.21 -10.53 14.82
N CYS A 162 -10.89 -10.59 15.05
CA CYS A 162 -9.99 -11.55 14.43
C CYS A 162 -9.80 -12.83 15.28
N LYS A 163 -10.37 -12.86 16.49
CA LYS A 163 -10.37 -13.99 17.44
C LYS A 163 -8.97 -14.51 17.78
N MET A 164 -8.02 -13.60 17.90
CA MET A 164 -6.61 -13.93 18.15
C MET A 164 -5.99 -13.00 19.19
N PHE A 165 -4.97 -13.48 19.90
CA PHE A 165 -4.07 -12.62 20.66
C PHE A 165 -3.14 -11.88 19.69
N ARG A 166 -3.15 -10.55 19.75
CA ARG A 166 -2.35 -9.71 18.86
C ARG A 166 -0.88 -9.84 19.22
N PRO A 167 0.00 -10.23 18.26
CA PRO A 167 1.44 -10.16 18.46
C PRO A 167 1.89 -8.73 18.82
N PRO A 168 3.08 -8.56 19.40
CA PRO A 168 3.62 -7.24 19.71
C PRO A 168 3.59 -6.31 18.49
N ARG A 169 3.23 -5.04 18.71
CA ARG A 169 3.08 -4.00 17.67
C ARG A 169 1.99 -4.29 16.62
N THR A 170 1.07 -5.22 16.86
CA THR A 170 -0.09 -5.46 16.00
C THR A 170 -1.31 -4.70 16.51
N SER A 171 -2.00 -4.01 15.61
CA SER A 171 -3.25 -3.33 15.90
C SER A 171 -4.35 -3.74 14.91
N HIS A 172 -5.59 -3.71 15.37
CA HIS A 172 -6.76 -3.95 14.52
C HIS A 172 -7.20 -2.63 13.90
N CYS A 173 -7.29 -2.57 12.57
CA CYS A 173 -7.88 -1.45 11.85
C CYS A 173 -9.35 -1.74 11.60
N SER A 174 -10.25 -0.96 12.20
CA SER A 174 -11.70 -1.10 12.04
C SER A 174 -12.19 -0.75 10.62
N LEU A 175 -11.46 0.09 9.89
CA LEU A 175 -11.78 0.48 8.51
C LEU A 175 -11.56 -0.69 7.54
N CYS A 176 -10.40 -1.35 7.64
CA CYS A 176 -10.07 -2.53 6.83
C CYS A 176 -10.62 -3.83 7.41
N ASP A 177 -11.04 -3.83 8.68
CA ASP A 177 -11.49 -4.99 9.44
C ASP A 177 -10.43 -6.11 9.52
N ASN A 178 -9.20 -5.72 9.82
CA ASN A 178 -8.04 -6.62 9.82
C ASN A 178 -7.01 -6.23 10.89
N CYS A 179 -6.38 -7.24 11.49
CA CYS A 179 -5.17 -7.05 12.29
C CYS A 179 -3.96 -6.94 11.36
N VAL A 180 -3.17 -5.87 11.52
CA VAL A 180 -1.99 -5.59 10.69
C VAL A 180 -0.74 -5.64 11.56
N GLU A 181 0.28 -6.39 11.09
CA GLU A 181 1.56 -6.52 11.77
C GLU A 181 2.37 -5.21 11.67
N ARG A 182 2.95 -4.76 12.80
CA ARG A 182 3.61 -3.44 12.92
C ARG A 182 2.76 -2.33 12.31
N PHE A 183 1.48 -2.32 12.66
CA PHE A 183 0.53 -1.31 12.20
C PHE A 183 1.02 0.07 12.59
N ASP A 184 1.09 0.95 11.59
CA ASP A 184 1.40 2.36 11.79
C ASP A 184 0.10 3.17 11.79
N HIS A 185 -0.57 3.25 10.65
CA HIS A 185 -1.85 3.93 10.51
C HIS A 185 -2.66 3.43 9.31
N HIS A 186 -3.93 3.84 9.24
CA HIS A 186 -4.71 3.75 8.01
C HIS A 186 -4.60 5.08 7.27
N CYS A 187 -4.11 5.06 6.02
CA CYS A 187 -3.90 6.28 5.25
C CYS A 187 -4.98 6.40 4.17
N PRO A 188 -5.86 7.43 4.25
CA PRO A 188 -6.87 7.66 3.22
C PRO A 188 -6.27 7.96 1.86
N TRP A 189 -5.16 8.69 1.81
CA TRP A 189 -4.48 9.12 0.57
C TRP A 189 -3.98 7.96 -0.28
N VAL A 190 -3.43 6.92 0.38
CA VAL A 190 -3.01 5.69 -0.31
C VAL A 190 -4.15 4.67 -0.40
N GLY A 191 -5.27 4.88 0.29
CA GLY A 191 -6.41 3.97 0.31
C GLY A 191 -6.08 2.59 0.90
N ASN A 192 -5.13 2.51 1.83
CA ASN A 192 -4.70 1.26 2.46
C ASN A 192 -4.12 1.50 3.87
N CYS A 193 -3.99 0.44 4.67
CA CYS A 193 -3.18 0.51 5.89
C CYS A 193 -1.69 0.62 5.54
N VAL A 194 -0.93 1.25 6.41
CA VAL A 194 0.53 1.24 6.40
C VAL A 194 0.99 0.34 7.55
N GLY A 195 1.76 -0.68 7.22
CA GLY A 195 2.24 -1.69 8.15
C GLY A 195 3.57 -2.29 7.69
N LYS A 196 4.00 -3.37 8.34
CA LYS A 196 5.33 -3.96 8.14
C LYS A 196 5.72 -4.19 6.68
N ARG A 197 4.80 -4.70 5.85
CA ARG A 197 5.13 -5.18 4.50
C ARG A 197 5.18 -4.06 3.45
N ASN A 198 4.42 -2.98 3.63
CA ASN A 198 4.39 -1.85 2.70
C ASN A 198 5.07 -0.57 3.22
N TYR A 199 5.54 -0.55 4.48
CA TYR A 199 6.20 0.62 5.08
C TYR A 199 7.36 1.19 4.23
N ARG A 200 8.17 0.31 3.63
CA ARG A 200 9.31 0.72 2.79
C ARG A 200 8.87 1.52 1.56
N PHE A 201 7.74 1.12 0.95
CA PHE A 201 7.20 1.78 -0.24
C PHE A 201 6.58 3.10 0.14
N PHE A 202 5.86 3.14 1.27
CA PHE A 202 5.29 4.37 1.80
C PHE A 202 6.39 5.40 2.10
N TYR A 203 7.46 4.98 2.76
CA TYR A 203 8.60 5.86 3.05
C TYR A 203 9.27 6.37 1.77
N THR A 204 9.51 5.49 0.79
CA THR A 204 10.07 5.87 -0.52
C THR A 204 9.15 6.85 -1.25
N PHE A 205 7.84 6.64 -1.19
CA PHE A 205 6.84 7.55 -1.75
C PHE A 205 6.92 8.94 -1.13
N ILE A 206 6.93 9.06 0.20
CA ILE A 206 7.02 10.36 0.88
C ILE A 206 8.32 11.08 0.51
N VAL A 207 9.46 10.40 0.58
CA VAL A 207 10.77 11.00 0.27
C VAL A 207 10.87 11.43 -1.19
N SER A 208 10.49 10.56 -2.13
CA SER A 208 10.52 10.89 -3.56
C SER A 208 9.52 11.99 -3.93
N LEU A 209 8.35 12.04 -3.29
CA LEU A 209 7.35 13.09 -3.50
C LEU A 209 7.87 14.45 -2.98
N SER A 210 8.56 14.47 -1.84
CA SER A 210 9.22 15.67 -1.34
C SER A 210 10.27 16.17 -2.33
N PHE A 211 11.13 15.28 -2.85
CA PHE A 211 12.13 15.66 -3.86
C PHE A 211 11.49 16.19 -5.15
N LEU A 212 10.46 15.51 -5.68
CA LEU A 212 9.75 15.96 -6.88
C LEU A 212 9.12 17.33 -6.66
N THR A 213 8.43 17.54 -5.54
CA THR A 213 7.78 18.82 -5.22
C THR A 213 8.80 19.94 -5.07
N SER A 214 9.89 19.71 -4.34
CA SER A 214 10.96 20.71 -4.19
C SER A 214 11.66 21.02 -5.52
N PHE A 215 11.88 20.01 -6.37
CA PHE A 215 12.46 20.19 -7.69
C PHE A 215 11.56 21.04 -8.59
N ILE A 216 10.28 20.68 -8.73
CA ILE A 216 9.30 21.45 -9.51
C ILE A 216 9.22 22.89 -8.99
N PHE A 217 9.13 23.07 -7.67
CA PHE A 217 9.07 24.40 -7.06
C PHE A 217 10.30 25.24 -7.42
N GLY A 218 11.52 24.70 -7.28
CA GLY A 218 12.75 25.40 -7.67
C GLY A 218 12.80 25.75 -9.16
N CYS A 219 12.33 24.86 -10.04
CA CYS A 219 12.25 25.12 -11.47
C CYS A 219 11.24 26.23 -11.80
N VAL A 220 10.07 26.25 -11.17
CA VAL A 220 9.05 27.30 -11.35
C VAL A 220 9.56 28.66 -10.88
N ILE A 221 10.21 28.72 -9.72
CA ILE A 221 10.85 29.95 -9.23
C ILE A 221 11.91 30.43 -10.23
N THR A 222 12.75 29.52 -10.72
CA THR A 222 13.77 29.86 -11.72
C THR A 222 13.16 30.40 -13.01
N HIS A 223 12.10 29.77 -13.52
CA HIS A 223 11.35 30.24 -14.69
C HIS A 223 10.82 31.66 -14.46
N LEU A 224 10.18 31.91 -13.30
CA LEU A 224 9.64 33.23 -12.96
C LEU A 224 10.75 34.30 -12.84
N THR A 225 11.89 33.97 -12.21
CA THR A 225 13.02 34.90 -12.09
C THR A 225 13.61 35.27 -13.45
N LEU A 226 13.83 34.29 -14.33
CA LEU A 226 14.34 34.53 -15.69
C LEU A 226 13.37 35.36 -16.54
N ARG A 227 12.06 35.13 -16.38
CA ARG A 227 11.01 35.94 -17.03
C ARG A 227 10.97 37.37 -16.49
N SER A 228 11.11 37.56 -15.18
CA SER A 228 11.12 38.88 -14.54
C SER A 228 12.31 39.73 -15.00
N GLN A 229 13.48 39.12 -15.20
CA GLN A 229 14.69 39.79 -15.70
C GLN A 229 14.62 40.15 -17.19
N SER A 230 13.82 39.44 -17.99
CA SER A 230 13.74 39.60 -19.45
C SER A 230 12.80 40.73 -19.93
N GLY A 231 12.44 41.69 -19.07
CA GLY A 231 12.03 43.02 -19.56
C GLY A 231 10.54 43.39 -19.52
N LYS A 232 9.70 42.68 -18.74
CA LYS A 232 8.35 43.16 -18.38
C LYS A 232 8.13 42.82 -16.91
N GLY A 233 8.11 43.82 -16.03
CA GLY A 233 8.13 43.62 -14.57
C GLY A 233 7.15 42.55 -14.05
N LEU A 234 7.39 42.06 -12.84
CA LEU A 234 6.72 40.90 -12.22
C LEU A 234 5.20 40.80 -12.47
N VAL A 235 4.49 41.93 -12.49
CA VAL A 235 3.05 42.03 -12.76
C VAL A 235 2.66 41.55 -14.17
N LEU A 236 3.45 41.86 -15.20
CA LEU A 236 3.21 41.41 -16.58
C LEU A 236 3.56 39.92 -16.77
N ALA A 237 4.61 39.43 -16.11
CA ALA A 237 4.96 38.00 -16.11
C ALA A 237 3.90 37.14 -15.40
N LEU A 238 3.28 37.65 -14.33
CA LEU A 238 2.13 37.03 -13.68
C LEU A 238 0.85 37.11 -14.55
N GLN A 239 0.66 38.20 -15.30
CA GLN A 239 -0.46 38.35 -16.25
C GLN A 239 -0.37 37.41 -17.47
N GLU A 240 0.85 37.05 -17.91
CA GLU A 240 1.08 36.06 -18.98
C GLU A 240 1.19 34.61 -18.47
N SER A 241 1.11 34.37 -17.17
CA SER A 241 1.14 33.01 -16.63
C SER A 241 -0.12 32.22 -17.01
N PRO A 242 -0.03 30.90 -17.25
CA PRO A 242 -1.10 30.09 -17.85
C PRO A 242 -2.40 30.01 -17.04
N ALA A 243 -2.39 30.44 -15.77
CA ALA A 243 -3.56 30.47 -14.89
C ALA A 243 -4.70 31.37 -15.41
N ARG A 244 -4.47 32.19 -16.45
CA ARG A 244 -5.48 33.09 -17.02
C ARG A 244 -6.21 32.55 -18.25
N TYR A 245 -5.70 31.53 -18.94
CA TYR A 245 -6.32 31.06 -20.18
C TYR A 245 -7.31 29.92 -19.92
N PRO A 246 -8.62 30.10 -20.22
CA PRO A 246 -9.45 28.94 -20.50
C PRO A 246 -8.87 28.31 -21.76
N LEU A 247 -8.56 27.02 -21.71
CA LEU A 247 -8.04 26.21 -22.82
C LEU A 247 -8.56 26.66 -24.19
N PRO A 248 -7.65 26.88 -25.17
CA PRO A 248 -7.92 26.32 -26.48
C PRO A 248 -6.68 25.60 -26.99
N ALA A 249 -6.80 24.29 -27.02
CA ALA A 249 -5.92 23.41 -27.79
C ALA A 249 -5.98 23.81 -29.28
N ARG A 250 -4.99 24.54 -29.80
CA ARG A 250 -4.70 24.53 -31.26
C ARG A 250 -3.41 25.15 -31.79
N ARG A 251 -2.43 25.56 -30.98
CA ARG A 251 -1.24 26.27 -31.53
C ARG A 251 0.16 25.81 -31.10
N VAL A 252 0.32 24.64 -30.49
CA VAL A 252 1.65 24.18 -30.04
C VAL A 252 2.23 23.01 -30.88
N ILE A 253 1.49 22.47 -31.87
CA ILE A 253 1.93 21.26 -32.59
C ILE A 253 2.69 21.54 -33.92
N LEU A 254 2.75 22.77 -34.42
CA LEU A 254 3.33 23.02 -35.76
C LEU A 254 4.77 23.57 -35.78
N GLU A 255 5.33 24.03 -34.67
CA GLU A 255 6.69 24.64 -34.67
C GLU A 255 7.80 23.68 -34.21
N THR A 256 7.48 22.54 -33.60
CA THR A 256 8.50 21.59 -33.07
C THR A 256 8.95 20.51 -34.05
N SER A 257 8.34 20.40 -35.24
CA SER A 257 8.74 19.40 -36.26
C SER A 257 9.83 19.86 -37.23
N PHE A 258 10.23 21.14 -37.24
CA PHE A 258 11.20 21.65 -38.24
C PHE A 258 12.64 21.82 -37.75
N TYR A 259 12.92 21.69 -36.44
CA TYR A 259 14.28 21.91 -35.93
C TYR A 259 15.13 20.66 -35.71
N CYS A 260 14.58 19.45 -35.93
CA CYS A 260 15.29 18.20 -35.62
C CYS A 260 15.68 17.35 -36.86
N CYS A 261 15.50 17.83 -38.09
CA CYS A 261 15.88 17.08 -39.28
C CYS A 261 16.56 17.97 -40.34
N GLY A 262 17.85 17.75 -40.58
CA GLY A 262 18.47 18.07 -41.86
C GLY A 262 19.40 19.29 -41.94
N ARG A 263 20.41 19.39 -41.06
CA ARG A 263 21.64 20.15 -41.35
C ARG A 263 22.84 19.19 -41.39
N TRP A 264 22.84 18.31 -42.39
CA TRP A 264 23.95 17.46 -42.80
C TRP A 264 23.87 17.31 -44.33
N ALA A 265 25.01 17.45 -45.02
CA ALA A 265 25.21 17.72 -46.46
C ALA A 265 25.01 19.22 -46.79
N VAL A 266 26.01 19.99 -47.22
CA VAL A 266 26.99 19.72 -48.27
C VAL A 266 28.24 20.57 -48.01
N TYR A 267 29.38 19.93 -47.80
CA TYR A 267 30.70 20.46 -48.13
C TYR A 267 31.57 19.26 -48.50
N HIS A 268 31.78 19.04 -49.80
CA HIS A 268 33.00 18.44 -50.35
C HIS A 268 32.98 18.49 -51.89
N THR A 269 33.95 19.26 -52.41
CA THR A 269 34.81 18.99 -53.58
C THR A 269 34.17 18.65 -54.94
N GLY A 270 34.41 19.55 -55.89
CA GLY A 270 34.23 19.40 -57.33
C GLY A 270 34.46 20.73 -58.01
#